data_AF-Q0UCP8-F1
#
_entry.id   AF-Q0UCP8-F1
#
_cell.length_a   1.000
_cell.length_b   1.000
_cell.length_c   1.000
_cell.angle_alpha   90.00
_cell.angle_beta   90.00
_cell.angle_gamma   90.00
#
_symmetry.space_group_name_H-M   'P 1'
#
loop_
_entity.id
_entity.type
_entity.pdbx_description
1 polymer ?
#
loop_
_entity_poly.entity_id
_entity_poly.type
_entity_poly.pdbx_seq_one_letter_code
_entity_poly.pdbx_strand_id
1 'polypeptide(L)'
;MRTINFASFLALSLPDAASAFVGYGIPMYKPNCAFACRDQFSSAHLSCTSMNHASGGHHGSGPTSKECYASNTPWLTTLAYCINATCSDVPKYKLEAFWAERVTKSERWNKVAPKWTYQETLFRMADMPAPVKELEEDEELNFTALFDPVAWEAGRGALEYFEYSETMHSKYG
;
A
#
# COMPACT_ATOMS: atom_id res chain seq x y z
N MET A 1 54.95 24.71 4.68
CA MET A 1 53.65 25.02 4.05
C MET A 1 53.25 23.83 3.18
N ARG A 2 52.22 23.07 3.57
CA ARG A 2 51.64 21.98 2.77
C ARG A 2 50.25 22.42 2.34
N THR A 3 50.03 22.54 1.04
CA THR A 3 48.72 22.82 0.45
C THR A 3 47.91 21.53 0.40
N ILE A 4 46.72 21.54 0.99
CA ILE A 4 45.75 20.44 0.92
C ILE A 4 44.73 20.84 -0.15
N ASN A 5 44.74 20.14 -1.29
CA ASN A 5 43.71 20.26 -2.31
C ASN A 5 42.45 19.52 -1.83
N PHE A 6 41.38 20.26 -1.56
CA PHE A 6 40.05 19.68 -1.39
C PHE A 6 39.46 19.39 -2.77
N ALA A 7 39.56 18.13 -3.21
CA ALA A 7 38.79 17.63 -4.33
C ALA A 7 37.33 17.52 -3.88
N SER A 8 36.50 18.46 -4.33
CA SER A 8 35.06 18.47 -4.11
C SER A 8 34.43 17.34 -4.93
N PHE A 9 33.95 16.29 -4.27
CA PHE A 9 33.14 15.25 -4.91
C PHE A 9 31.74 15.82 -5.16
N LEU A 10 31.44 16.10 -6.44
CA LEU A 10 30.06 16.33 -6.87
C LEU A 10 29.28 15.03 -6.68
N ALA A 11 28.42 14.99 -5.67
CA ALA A 11 27.43 13.94 -5.54
C ALA A 11 26.40 14.12 -6.68
N LEU A 12 26.47 13.25 -7.69
CA LEU A 12 25.41 13.10 -8.68
C LEU A 12 24.16 12.59 -7.95
N SER A 13 23.23 13.49 -7.63
CA SER A 13 21.87 13.10 -7.29
C SER A 13 21.23 12.56 -8.56
N LEU A 14 21.21 11.23 -8.71
CA LEU A 14 20.36 10.59 -9.70
C LEU A 14 18.92 10.95 -9.30
N PRO A 15 18.17 11.72 -10.12
CA PRO A 15 16.75 11.85 -9.89
C PRO A 15 16.18 10.45 -9.99
N ASP A 16 15.40 10.08 -8.98
CA ASP A 16 14.67 8.82 -8.94
C ASP A 16 13.62 8.89 -10.07
N ALA A 17 14.02 8.56 -11.29
CA ALA A 17 13.21 8.71 -12.49
C ALA A 17 12.39 7.44 -12.73
N ALA A 18 11.59 7.02 -11.75
CA ALA A 18 10.48 6.10 -12.01
C ALA A 18 9.32 6.88 -12.64
N SER A 19 9.52 7.33 -13.88
CA SER A 19 8.42 7.57 -14.81
C SER A 19 7.94 6.18 -15.23
N ALA A 20 6.75 5.79 -14.78
CA ALA A 20 6.27 4.41 -14.92
C ALA A 20 5.90 4.12 -16.39
N PHE A 21 6.88 3.69 -17.20
CA PHE A 21 6.61 2.95 -18.42
C PHE A 21 6.45 1.48 -18.03
N VAL A 22 5.22 1.11 -17.70
CA VAL A 22 4.82 -0.29 -17.52
C VAL A 22 5.28 -1.07 -18.76
N GLY A 23 6.04 -2.14 -18.56
CA GLY A 23 6.60 -2.98 -19.64
C GLY A 23 8.05 -2.70 -20.06
N TYR A 24 8.68 -1.63 -19.58
CA TYR A 24 10.15 -1.42 -19.67
C TYR A 24 10.91 -2.06 -18.49
N GLY A 25 10.41 -3.18 -17.97
CA GLY A 25 11.01 -3.89 -16.83
C GLY A 25 10.72 -3.29 -15.46
N ILE A 26 9.80 -2.30 -15.38
CA ILE A 26 9.31 -1.75 -14.11
C ILE A 26 8.15 -2.63 -13.61
N PRO A 27 8.29 -3.31 -12.46
CA PRO A 27 7.20 -4.10 -11.89
C PRO A 27 6.04 -3.22 -11.40
N MET A 28 4.80 -3.62 -11.68
CA MET A 28 3.61 -2.87 -11.26
C MET A 28 3.11 -3.27 -9.87
N TYR A 29 2.87 -4.57 -9.66
CA TYR A 29 2.22 -5.08 -8.46
C TYR A 29 3.20 -5.97 -7.70
N LYS A 30 4.32 -5.40 -7.25
CA LYS A 30 5.30 -6.11 -6.42
C LYS A 30 5.44 -5.47 -5.03
N PRO A 31 5.36 -6.27 -3.95
CA PRO A 31 5.03 -7.70 -3.92
C PRO A 31 3.53 -7.94 -4.15
N ASN A 32 3.20 -8.88 -5.02
CA ASN A 32 1.84 -9.11 -5.52
C ASN A 32 0.85 -9.51 -4.41
N CYS A 33 1.29 -10.32 -3.44
CA CYS A 33 0.52 -10.67 -2.24
C CYS A 33 0.06 -9.44 -1.42
N ALA A 34 0.92 -8.42 -1.29
CA ALA A 34 0.61 -7.23 -0.48
C ALA A 34 -0.32 -6.26 -1.22
N PHE A 35 -0.18 -6.18 -2.55
CA PHE A 35 -1.15 -5.47 -3.39
C PHE A 35 -2.53 -6.13 -3.31
N ALA A 36 -2.61 -7.47 -3.36
CA ALA A 36 -3.88 -8.19 -3.20
C ALA A 36 -4.54 -7.91 -1.84
N CYS A 37 -3.77 -7.92 -0.75
CA CYS A 37 -4.28 -7.51 0.57
C CYS A 37 -4.85 -6.09 0.57
N ARG A 38 -4.15 -5.13 -0.06
CA ARG A 38 -4.64 -3.74 -0.11
C ARG A 38 -5.91 -3.60 -0.94
N ASP A 39 -6.00 -4.34 -2.05
CA ASP A 39 -7.12 -4.24 -2.98
C ASP A 39 -8.40 -4.85 -2.39
N GLN A 40 -8.29 -5.92 -1.59
CA GLN A 40 -9.42 -6.52 -0.88
C GLN A 40 -10.13 -5.55 0.08
N PHE A 41 -9.39 -4.65 0.72
CA PHE A 41 -9.95 -3.63 1.61
C PHE A 41 -10.04 -2.26 0.93
N SER A 42 -9.91 -2.17 -0.40
CA SER A 42 -9.85 -0.89 -1.09
C SER A 42 -11.14 -0.08 -1.00
N SER A 43 -12.29 -0.73 -0.79
CA SER A 43 -13.60 -0.10 -0.59
C SER A 43 -13.96 0.12 0.89
N ALA A 44 -13.09 -0.24 1.83
CA ALA A 44 -13.41 -0.16 3.26
C ALA A 44 -13.74 1.28 3.69
N HIS A 45 -14.88 1.44 4.38
CA HIS A 45 -15.29 2.70 4.97
C HIS A 45 -14.53 2.93 6.28
N LEU A 46 -13.77 4.01 6.37
CA LEU A 46 -13.04 4.37 7.57
C LEU A 46 -13.82 5.42 8.36
N SER A 47 -13.72 5.38 9.69
CA SER A 47 -14.37 6.37 10.57
C SER A 47 -13.99 7.83 10.30
N CYS A 48 -12.81 8.06 9.70
CA CYS A 48 -12.33 9.39 9.31
C CYS A 48 -12.59 9.74 7.83
N THR A 49 -13.33 8.91 7.10
CA THR A 49 -13.78 9.23 5.74
C THR A 49 -14.74 10.43 5.81
N SER A 50 -14.34 11.55 5.20
CA SER A 50 -15.16 12.76 5.22
C SER A 50 -16.41 12.60 4.35
N MET A 51 -17.58 12.96 4.88
CA MET A 51 -18.78 13.20 4.07
C MET A 51 -18.77 14.57 3.38
N ASN A 52 -17.72 15.38 3.61
CA ASN A 52 -17.65 16.77 3.19
C ASN A 52 -16.79 16.95 1.93
N HIS A 53 -17.33 16.53 0.79
CA HIS A 53 -17.06 17.19 -0.49
C HIS A 53 -18.37 17.75 -1.02
N ALA A 54 -18.76 18.91 -0.48
CA ALA A 54 -19.91 19.66 -0.98
C ALA A 54 -19.59 20.25 -2.36
N SER A 55 -20.00 19.56 -3.43
CA SER A 55 -20.62 20.16 -4.62
C SER A 55 -20.99 19.10 -5.68
N GLY A 56 -22.24 18.58 -5.60
CA GLY A 56 -22.88 17.90 -6.73
C GLY A 56 -23.37 16.47 -6.47
N GLY A 57 -24.57 16.36 -5.90
CA GLY A 57 -25.62 15.50 -6.45
C GLY A 57 -25.45 13.97 -6.50
N HIS A 58 -24.65 13.32 -5.66
CA HIS A 58 -24.71 11.86 -5.47
C HIS A 58 -24.59 11.46 -3.99
N HIS A 59 -25.49 10.61 -3.51
CA HIS A 59 -25.56 10.11 -2.12
C HIS A 59 -24.41 9.13 -1.80
N GLY A 60 -23.17 9.63 -1.72
CA GLY A 60 -22.01 8.82 -1.34
C GLY A 60 -21.06 9.59 -0.41
N SER A 61 -20.44 8.88 0.53
CA SER A 61 -19.31 9.39 1.30
C SER A 61 -18.19 9.81 0.34
N GLY A 62 -17.51 10.93 0.63
CA GLY A 62 -16.38 11.39 -0.18
C GLY A 62 -15.20 10.39 -0.13
N PRO A 63 -14.21 10.50 -1.04
CA PRO A 63 -13.05 9.63 -1.00
C PRO A 63 -12.29 9.78 0.33
N THR A 64 -11.94 8.64 0.95
CA THR A 64 -11.09 8.60 2.14
C THR A 64 -9.74 9.27 1.88
N SER A 65 -9.35 10.24 2.71
CA SER A 65 -8.07 10.94 2.54
C SER A 65 -6.88 10.06 2.90
N LYS A 66 -5.71 10.39 2.34
CA LYS A 66 -4.44 9.72 2.67
C LYS A 66 -4.04 9.92 4.14
N GLU A 67 -4.36 11.06 4.73
CA GLU A 67 -4.16 11.34 6.17
C GLU A 67 -5.04 10.44 7.04
N CYS A 68 -6.26 10.14 6.58
CA CYS A 68 -7.15 9.20 7.25
C CYS A 68 -6.54 7.78 7.21
N TYR A 69 -6.13 7.27 6.04
CA TYR A 69 -5.42 5.99 5.96
C TYR A 69 -4.14 5.95 6.83
N ALA A 70 -3.36 7.03 6.82
CA ALA A 70 -2.10 7.11 7.56
C ALA A 70 -2.26 7.01 9.08
N SER A 71 -3.38 7.51 9.61
CA SER A 71 -3.62 7.60 11.05
C SER A 71 -4.61 6.56 11.60
N ASN A 72 -5.39 5.89 10.74
CA ASN A 72 -6.43 4.94 11.13
C ASN A 72 -5.84 3.59 11.61
N THR A 73 -5.99 3.25 12.89
CA THR A 73 -5.47 1.98 13.47
C THR A 73 -6.10 0.73 12.85
N PRO A 74 -7.44 0.62 12.73
CA PRO A 74 -8.08 -0.54 12.09
C PRO A 74 -7.54 -0.85 10.71
N TRP A 75 -7.38 0.16 9.86
CA TRP A 75 -6.79 0.04 8.53
C TRP A 75 -5.37 -0.54 8.56
N LEU A 76 -4.48 0.07 9.35
CA LEU A 76 -3.08 -0.37 9.42
C LEU A 76 -2.99 -1.80 9.96
N THR A 77 -3.68 -2.12 11.05
CA THR A 77 -3.61 -3.47 11.63
C THR A 77 -4.22 -4.53 10.71
N THR A 78 -5.30 -4.22 10.00
CA THR A 78 -5.95 -5.11 9.02
C THR A 78 -5.00 -5.46 7.87
N LEU A 79 -4.38 -4.43 7.26
CA LEU A 79 -3.43 -4.66 6.18
C LEU A 79 -2.18 -5.39 6.66
N ALA A 80 -1.63 -5.02 7.81
CA ALA A 80 -0.46 -5.68 8.35
C ALA A 80 -0.74 -7.16 8.65
N TYR A 81 -1.93 -7.49 9.15
CA TYR A 81 -2.36 -8.87 9.38
C TYR A 81 -2.38 -9.67 8.07
N CYS A 82 -3.10 -9.19 7.06
CA CYS A 82 -3.18 -9.87 5.76
C CYS A 82 -1.79 -10.07 5.13
N ILE A 83 -0.95 -9.03 5.13
CA ILE A 83 0.40 -9.10 4.56
C ILE A 83 1.27 -10.10 5.33
N ASN A 84 1.22 -10.10 6.66
CA ASN A 84 2.00 -11.03 7.47
C ASN A 84 1.57 -12.48 7.25
N ALA A 85 0.27 -12.72 7.02
CA ALA A 85 -0.27 -14.05 6.77
C ALA A 85 0.02 -14.57 5.36
N THR A 86 0.15 -13.69 4.36
CA THR A 86 0.15 -14.08 2.94
C THR A 86 1.46 -13.83 2.18
N CYS A 87 2.38 -13.05 2.74
CA CYS A 87 3.65 -12.65 2.10
C CYS A 87 4.89 -13.28 2.75
N SER A 88 4.82 -14.53 3.22
CA SER A 88 5.90 -15.17 3.98
C SER A 88 7.22 -15.35 3.21
N ASP A 89 7.15 -15.38 1.88
CA ASP A 89 8.29 -15.53 0.97
C ASP A 89 8.94 -14.19 0.57
N VAL A 90 8.35 -13.07 0.99
CA VAL A 90 8.82 -11.73 0.63
C VAL A 90 9.81 -11.23 1.70
N PRO A 91 11.03 -10.79 1.31
CA PRO A 91 11.96 -10.17 2.24
C PRO A 91 11.35 -8.97 2.97
N LYS A 92 11.54 -8.91 4.30
CA LYS A 92 10.96 -7.87 5.16
C LYS A 92 11.20 -6.44 4.66
N TYR A 93 12.40 -6.16 4.14
CA TYR A 93 12.72 -4.82 3.61
C TYR A 93 11.86 -4.40 2.41
N LYS A 94 11.39 -5.36 1.59
CA LYS A 94 10.47 -5.09 0.48
C LYS A 94 9.06 -4.82 0.99
N LEU A 95 8.65 -5.49 2.07
CA LEU A 95 7.37 -5.22 2.74
C LEU A 95 7.38 -3.83 3.40
N GLU A 96 8.48 -3.44 4.04
CA GLU A 96 8.64 -2.06 4.55
C GLU A 96 8.57 -1.02 3.42
N ALA A 97 9.25 -1.26 2.30
CA ALA A 97 9.19 -0.35 1.14
C ALA A 97 7.75 -0.24 0.60
N PHE A 98 7.07 -1.37 0.39
CA PHE A 98 5.66 -1.38 0.00
C PHE A 98 4.80 -0.61 0.99
N TRP A 99 5.00 -0.83 2.29
CA TRP A 99 4.24 -0.20 3.37
C TRP A 99 4.33 1.32 3.32
N ALA A 100 5.56 1.83 3.24
CA ALA A 100 5.84 3.26 3.18
C ALA A 100 5.25 3.94 1.95
N GLU A 101 5.06 3.21 0.85
CA GLU A 101 4.62 3.78 -0.42
C GLU A 101 3.13 3.60 -0.72
N ARG A 102 2.52 2.50 -0.29
CA ARG A 102 1.24 2.05 -0.83
C ARG A 102 0.10 2.01 0.19
N VAL A 103 0.39 1.97 1.49
CA VAL A 103 -0.62 1.78 2.53
C VAL A 103 -1.55 2.98 2.68
N THR A 104 -1.07 4.19 2.42
CA THR A 104 -1.85 5.42 2.59
C THR A 104 -2.60 5.84 1.33
N LYS A 105 -2.57 5.02 0.26
CA LYS A 105 -3.08 5.36 -1.08
C LYS A 105 -2.53 6.71 -1.61
N SER A 106 -1.35 7.10 -1.17
CA SER A 106 -0.70 8.33 -1.65
C SER A 106 -0.13 8.14 -3.06
N GLU A 107 -0.09 9.23 -3.82
CA GLU A 107 0.65 9.31 -5.07
C GLU A 107 2.12 9.64 -4.79
N ARG A 108 2.97 9.47 -5.81
CA ARG A 108 4.41 9.62 -5.66
C ARG A 108 4.84 11.01 -5.20
N TRP A 109 4.15 12.06 -5.65
CA TRP A 109 4.47 13.46 -5.34
C TRP A 109 3.84 13.97 -4.04
N ASN A 110 2.97 13.20 -3.40
CA ASN A 110 2.20 13.66 -2.25
C ASN A 110 2.17 12.61 -1.11
N LYS A 111 3.24 11.83 -0.97
CA LYS A 111 3.40 10.76 0.01
C LYS A 111 3.10 11.24 1.43
N VAL A 112 2.15 10.58 2.09
CA VAL A 112 1.92 10.67 3.53
C VAL A 112 2.35 9.34 4.15
N ALA A 113 3.28 9.41 5.09
CA ALA A 113 3.74 8.23 5.80
C ALA A 113 2.66 7.75 6.78
N PRO A 114 2.43 6.42 6.91
CA PRO A 114 1.59 5.90 7.99
C PRO A 114 2.21 6.22 9.34
N LYS A 115 1.39 6.37 10.39
CA LYS A 115 1.85 6.68 11.75
C LYS A 115 2.80 5.64 12.33
N TRP A 116 2.78 4.41 11.79
CA TRP A 116 3.64 3.30 12.16
C TRP A 116 4.25 2.66 10.90
N THR A 117 5.51 2.23 11.00
CA THR A 117 6.13 1.35 10.01
C THR A 117 5.45 -0.03 10.00
N TYR A 118 5.79 -0.89 9.03
CA TYR A 118 5.20 -2.23 8.98
C TYR A 118 5.62 -3.06 10.21
N GLN A 119 6.91 -3.09 10.53
CA GLN A 119 7.42 -3.76 11.75
C GLN A 119 6.81 -3.19 13.02
N GLU A 120 6.66 -1.86 13.11
CA GLU A 120 6.02 -1.21 14.26
C GLU A 120 4.54 -1.57 14.41
N THR A 121 3.85 -1.79 13.29
CA THR A 121 2.46 -2.25 13.28
C THR A 121 2.38 -3.70 13.74
N LEU A 122 3.24 -4.58 13.22
CA LEU A 122 3.34 -5.98 13.69
C LEU A 122 3.67 -6.08 15.18
N PHE A 123 4.60 -5.25 15.66
CA PHE A 123 4.97 -5.20 17.07
C PHE A 123 3.76 -4.85 17.94
N ARG A 124 2.94 -3.88 17.53
CA ARG A 124 1.71 -3.50 18.26
C ARG A 124 0.63 -4.58 18.22
N MET A 125 0.61 -5.39 17.17
CA MET A 125 -0.32 -6.50 17.02
C MET A 125 0.11 -7.76 17.78
N ALA A 126 1.36 -7.85 18.26
CA ALA A 126 1.89 -9.05 18.89
C ALA A 126 1.06 -9.51 20.10
N ASP A 127 0.50 -8.55 20.85
CA ASP A 127 -0.34 -8.80 22.03
C ASP A 127 -1.84 -8.80 21.72
N MET A 128 -2.24 -8.62 20.46
CA MET A 128 -3.64 -8.60 20.04
C MET A 128 -4.11 -10.02 19.66
N PRO A 129 -5.37 -10.39 19.94
CA PRO A 129 -5.92 -11.63 19.41
C PRO A 129 -5.95 -11.59 17.88
N ALA A 130 -5.74 -12.74 17.25
CA ALA A 130 -5.90 -12.86 15.80
C ALA A 130 -7.33 -12.44 15.40
N PRO A 131 -7.50 -11.72 14.28
CA PRO A 131 -8.82 -11.33 13.82
C PRO A 131 -9.62 -12.55 13.39
N VAL A 132 -10.89 -12.59 13.80
CA VAL A 132 -11.81 -13.72 13.56
C VAL A 132 -13.04 -13.32 12.74
N LYS A 133 -13.17 -12.03 12.44
CA LYS A 133 -14.33 -11.45 11.78
C LYS A 133 -13.89 -10.80 10.48
N GLU A 134 -14.57 -11.11 9.38
CA GLU A 134 -14.41 -10.42 8.09
C GLU A 134 -15.17 -9.09 8.11
N LEU A 135 -14.76 -8.15 7.25
CA LEU A 135 -15.47 -6.89 7.08
C LEU A 135 -16.71 -7.13 6.19
N GLU A 136 -17.90 -6.90 6.73
CA GLU A 136 -19.14 -7.03 5.97
C GLU A 136 -19.33 -5.87 4.98
N GLU A 137 -20.20 -6.08 3.99
CA GLU A 137 -20.62 -5.00 3.08
C GLU A 137 -21.25 -3.85 3.88
N ASP A 138 -20.89 -2.61 3.53
CA ASP A 138 -21.29 -1.37 4.20
C ASP A 138 -20.87 -1.23 5.68
N GLU A 139 -20.12 -2.17 6.25
CA GLU A 139 -19.59 -2.04 7.61
C GLU A 139 -18.41 -1.05 7.66
N GLU A 140 -18.38 -0.22 8.72
CA GLU A 140 -17.22 0.62 9.01
C GLU A 140 -16.06 -0.23 9.56
N LEU A 141 -14.86 -0.07 8.98
CA LEU A 141 -13.65 -0.70 9.47
C LEU A 141 -13.17 -0.02 10.77
N ASN A 142 -13.73 -0.45 11.89
CA ASN A 142 -13.38 -0.01 13.25
C ASN A 142 -12.63 -1.07 14.08
N PHE A 143 -12.35 -2.23 13.49
CA PHE A 143 -11.60 -3.35 14.08
C PHE A 143 -10.53 -3.88 13.11
N THR A 144 -9.62 -4.72 13.58
CA THR A 144 -8.71 -5.47 12.72
C THR A 144 -9.49 -6.57 12.01
N ALA A 145 -9.73 -6.44 10.70
CA ALA A 145 -10.52 -7.40 9.95
C ALA A 145 -9.69 -8.62 9.50
N LEU A 146 -10.35 -9.77 9.46
CA LEU A 146 -9.89 -10.98 8.79
C LEU A 146 -10.01 -10.78 7.28
N PHE A 147 -9.03 -11.26 6.52
CA PHE A 147 -9.11 -11.30 5.07
C PHE A 147 -9.76 -12.63 4.64
N ASP A 148 -10.63 -12.57 3.64
CA ASP A 148 -11.10 -13.75 2.91
C ASP A 148 -9.97 -14.28 2.00
N PRO A 149 -9.46 -15.51 2.22
CA PRO A 149 -8.40 -16.09 1.42
C PRO A 149 -8.80 -16.37 -0.04
N VAL A 150 -10.08 -16.61 -0.32
CA VAL A 150 -10.58 -16.87 -1.69
C VAL A 150 -10.59 -15.57 -2.48
N ALA A 151 -11.15 -14.49 -1.92
CA ALA A 151 -11.10 -13.17 -2.53
C ALA A 151 -9.66 -12.66 -2.70
N TRP A 152 -8.79 -12.89 -1.70
CA TRP A 152 -7.38 -12.54 -1.78
C TRP A 152 -6.69 -13.24 -2.95
N GLU A 153 -6.86 -14.55 -3.10
CA GLU A 153 -6.22 -15.35 -4.16
C GLU A 153 -6.74 -14.94 -5.56
N ALA A 154 -8.04 -14.67 -5.67
CA ALA A 154 -8.64 -14.16 -6.91
C ALA A 154 -8.06 -12.78 -7.28
N GLY A 155 -7.98 -11.86 -6.32
CA GLY A 155 -7.38 -10.53 -6.52
C GLY A 155 -5.90 -10.63 -6.88
N ARG A 156 -5.15 -11.49 -6.19
CA ARG A 156 -3.74 -11.79 -6.45
C ARG A 156 -3.51 -12.24 -7.89
N GLY A 157 -4.29 -13.22 -8.34
CA GLY A 157 -4.23 -13.75 -9.71
C GLY A 157 -4.63 -12.73 -10.77
N ALA A 158 -5.64 -11.91 -10.51
CA ALA A 158 -6.05 -10.84 -11.42
C ALA A 158 -4.94 -9.79 -11.61
N LEU A 159 -4.28 -9.37 -10.51
CA LEU A 159 -3.14 -8.45 -10.57
C LEU A 159 -1.95 -9.04 -11.32
N GLU A 160 -1.67 -10.33 -11.13
CA GLU A 160 -0.62 -11.04 -11.86
C GLU A 160 -0.90 -11.08 -13.37
N TYR A 161 -2.14 -11.41 -13.75
CA TYR A 161 -2.56 -11.40 -15.15
C TYR A 161 -2.50 -10.00 -15.77
N PHE A 162 -2.93 -8.97 -15.04
CA PHE A 162 -2.87 -7.59 -15.52
C PHE A 162 -1.42 -7.14 -15.76
N GLU A 163 -0.52 -7.37 -14.81
CA GLU A 163 0.91 -7.04 -14.98
C GLU A 163 1.53 -7.77 -16.18
N TYR A 164 1.16 -9.05 -16.38
CA TYR A 164 1.57 -9.81 -17.57
C TYR A 164 1.03 -9.18 -18.86
N SER A 165 -0.27 -8.91 -18.92
CA SER A 165 -0.94 -8.33 -20.09
C SER A 165 -0.32 -6.98 -20.47
N GLU A 166 -0.13 -6.08 -19.50
CA GLU A 166 0.47 -4.77 -19.74
C GLU A 166 1.94 -4.88 -20.17
N THR A 167 2.68 -5.83 -19.61
CA THR A 167 4.07 -6.10 -20.03
C THR A 167 4.12 -6.57 -21.49
N MET A 168 3.20 -7.43 -21.90
CA MET A 168 3.12 -7.91 -23.29
C MET A 168 2.66 -6.81 -24.24
N HIS A 169 1.66 -6.02 -23.84
CA HIS A 169 1.16 -4.90 -24.64
C HIS A 169 2.24 -3.83 -24.84
N SER A 170 3.00 -3.47 -23.80
CA SER A 170 4.10 -2.52 -23.95
C SER A 170 5.23 -3.01 -24.86
N LYS A 171 5.43 -4.34 -24.98
CA LYS A 171 6.50 -4.93 -25.81
C LYS A 171 6.09 -5.18 -27.26
N TYR A 172 4.82 -5.54 -27.49
CA TYR A 172 4.35 -6.06 -28.78
C TYR A 172 3.04 -5.43 -29.29
N GLY A 173 2.43 -4.54 -28.51
CA GLY A 173 1.15 -3.90 -28.81
C GLY A 173 1.24 -2.70 -29.73
#